data_AF-A0A437UVB7-F1
#
_entry.id   AF-A0A437UVB7-F1
#
_cell.length_a   1.000
_cell.length_b   1.000
_cell.length_c   1.000
_cell.angle_alpha   90.00
_cell.angle_beta   90.00
_cell.angle_gamma   90.00
#
_symmetry.space_group_name_H-M   'P 1'
#
loop_
_entity.id
_entity.type
_entity.pdbx_description
1 polymer ?
#
loop_
_entity_poly.entity_id
_entity_poly.type
_entity_poly.pdbx_seq_one_letter_code
_entity_poly.pdbx_strand_id
1 'polypeptide(L)' 'TYTAVPAPQPAAPQPAPTPVPDQPAAQPAPQQPAVCPACGTVVAPGSKFCGVCGHQLS' A
#
# COMPACT_ATOMS: atom_id res chain seq x y z
N THR A 1 24.32 -41.77 22.89
CA THR A 1 23.18 -40.87 22.59
C THR A 1 23.71 -39.67 21.84
N TYR A 2 23.66 -39.73 20.51
CA TYR A 2 24.15 -38.65 19.65
C TYR A 2 22.93 -37.86 19.17
N THR A 3 22.63 -36.76 19.87
CA THR A 3 21.58 -35.83 19.47
C THR A 3 22.10 -34.98 18.32
N ALA A 4 21.74 -35.36 17.09
CA ALA A 4 22.03 -34.56 15.90
C ALA A 4 21.22 -33.26 15.97
N VAL A 5 21.92 -32.12 16.01
CA VAL A 5 21.33 -30.79 15.87
C VAL A 5 21.16 -30.52 14.37
N PRO A 6 19.94 -30.31 13.85
CA PRO A 6 19.75 -30.01 12.44
C PRO A 6 20.36 -28.64 12.10
N ALA A 7 21.10 -28.59 10.99
CA ALA A 7 21.63 -27.35 10.43
C ALA A 7 20.49 -26.41 9.98
N PRO A 8 20.63 -25.08 10.11
CA PRO A 8 19.65 -24.15 9.58
C PRO A 8 19.62 -24.25 8.05
N GLN A 9 18.43 -24.47 7.48
CA GLN A 9 18.24 -24.51 6.03
C GLN A 9 18.54 -23.12 5.44
N PRO A 10 19.23 -23.01 4.29
CA PRO A 10 19.41 -21.72 3.63
C PRO A 10 18.02 -21.23 3.18
N ALA A 11 17.61 -20.06 3.67
CA ALA A 11 16.43 -19.39 3.18
C ALA A 11 16.57 -19.25 1.65
N ALA A 12 15.72 -19.95 0.91
CA ALA A 12 15.62 -19.78 -0.52
C ALA A 12 15.44 -18.27 -0.82
N PRO A 13 16.00 -17.73 -1.92
CA PRO A 13 15.71 -16.36 -2.31
C PRO A 13 14.21 -16.24 -2.49
N GLN A 14 13.56 -15.42 -1.65
CA GLN A 14 12.16 -15.07 -1.84
C GLN A 14 12.07 -14.47 -3.24
N PRO A 15 11.24 -15.02 -4.16
CA PRO A 15 11.02 -14.35 -5.43
C PRO A 15 10.55 -12.94 -5.10
N ALA A 16 11.27 -11.94 -5.61
CA ALA A 16 10.86 -10.54 -5.50
C ALA A 16 9.38 -10.45 -5.92
N PRO A 17 8.56 -9.61 -5.28
CA PRO A 17 7.21 -9.37 -5.77
C PRO A 17 7.36 -8.85 -7.20
N THR A 18 7.10 -9.71 -8.18
CA THR A 18 7.00 -9.32 -9.59
C THR A 18 5.93 -8.25 -9.66
N PRO A 19 6.17 -7.09 -10.30
CA PRO A 19 5.09 -6.19 -10.65
C PRO A 19 4.21 -6.95 -11.63
N VAL A 20 3.06 -7.44 -11.19
CA VAL A 20 2.07 -8.10 -12.04
C VAL A 20 1.59 -7.09 -13.08
N PRO A 21 1.88 -7.29 -14.38
CA PRO A 21 1.36 -6.45 -15.45
C PRO A 21 0.10 -7.11 -16.02
N ASP A 22 -0.99 -7.15 -15.25
CA ASP A 22 -2.36 -7.27 -15.77
C ASP A 22 -3.40 -7.06 -14.65
N GLN A 23 -3.58 -5.80 -14.24
CA GLN A 23 -4.86 -5.38 -13.68
C GLN A 23 -5.50 -4.50 -14.75
N PRO A 24 -6.71 -4.82 -15.26
CA PRO A 24 -7.49 -3.85 -16.01
C PRO A 24 -7.61 -2.63 -15.11
N ALA A 25 -6.95 -1.55 -15.51
CA ALA A 25 -7.05 -0.29 -14.82
C ALA A 25 -8.52 0.14 -14.91
N ALA A 26 -9.32 -0.26 -13.91
CA ALA A 26 -10.31 0.63 -13.37
C ALA A 26 -9.52 1.79 -12.77
N GLN A 27 -8.99 2.63 -13.67
CA GLN A 27 -8.53 3.96 -13.33
C GLN A 27 -9.69 4.51 -12.50
N PRO A 28 -9.48 4.91 -11.23
CA PRO A 28 -10.51 5.64 -10.52
C PRO A 28 -10.90 6.77 -11.46
N ALA A 29 -12.16 6.77 -11.92
CA ALA A 29 -12.68 7.84 -12.78
C ALA A 29 -12.17 9.15 -12.20
N PRO A 30 -11.66 10.11 -12.98
CA PRO A 30 -10.92 11.27 -12.46
C PRO A 30 -11.77 12.02 -11.44
N GLN A 31 -11.66 11.62 -10.17
CA GLN A 31 -12.30 12.32 -9.09
C GLN A 31 -11.45 13.58 -8.96
N GLN A 32 -12.08 14.73 -8.81
CA GLN A 32 -11.33 15.96 -8.77
C GLN A 32 -10.58 16.04 -7.44
N PRO A 33 -9.36 16.59 -7.42
CA PRO A 33 -8.68 16.87 -6.16
C PRO A 33 -9.58 17.77 -5.29
N ALA A 34 -9.74 17.39 -4.03
CA ALA A 34 -10.60 18.09 -3.07
C ALA A 34 -9.74 18.83 -2.04
N VAL A 35 -10.23 19.94 -1.51
CA VAL A 35 -9.56 20.64 -0.41
C VAL A 35 -10.09 20.12 0.91
N CYS A 36 -9.19 19.73 1.83
CA CYS A 36 -9.57 19.32 3.16
C CYS A 36 -10.21 20.49 3.92
N PRO A 37 -11.43 20.36 4.44
CA PRO A 37 -12.11 21.47 5.15
C PRO A 37 -11.50 21.76 6.53
N ALA A 38 -10.72 20.81 7.09
CA ALA A 38 -10.12 20.97 8.41
C ALA A 38 -8.77 21.72 8.38
N CYS A 39 -7.94 21.50 7.35
CA CYS A 39 -6.60 22.10 7.28
C CYS A 39 -6.33 22.88 5.98
N GLY A 40 -7.23 22.86 5.01
CA GLY A 40 -7.07 23.54 3.72
C GLY A 40 -6.09 22.87 2.75
N THR A 41 -5.56 21.68 3.08
CA THR A 41 -4.64 20.98 2.18
C THR A 41 -5.38 20.32 1.01
N VAL A 42 -4.78 20.33 -0.18
CA VAL A 42 -5.28 19.58 -1.34
C VAL A 42 -5.09 18.09 -1.11
N VAL A 43 -6.18 17.34 -1.22
CA VAL A 43 -6.22 15.89 -1.01
C VAL A 43 -6.53 15.19 -2.32
N ALA A 44 -5.83 14.08 -2.53
CA ALA A 44 -5.99 13.26 -3.72
C ALA A 44 -7.42 12.71 -3.80
N PRO A 45 -7.98 12.61 -5.01
CA PRO A 45 -9.29 12.03 -5.23
C PRO A 45 -9.42 10.60 -4.70
N GLY A 46 -10.58 10.29 -4.13
CA GLY A 46 -10.86 8.96 -3.58
C GLY A 46 -10.26 8.70 -2.20
N SER A 47 -9.50 9.65 -1.64
CA SER A 47 -8.93 9.53 -0.30
C SER A 47 -10.02 9.55 0.77
N LYS A 48 -10.09 8.51 1.60
CA LYS A 48 -11.04 8.45 2.72
C LYS A 48 -10.69 9.41 3.87
N PHE A 49 -9.41 9.80 3.96
CA PHE A 49 -8.86 10.64 5.01
C PHE A 49 -7.85 11.64 4.42
N CYS A 50 -7.64 12.76 5.10
CA CYS A 50 -6.57 13.69 4.79
C CYS A 50 -5.22 13.13 5.25
N GLY A 51 -4.29 12.94 4.32
CA GLY A 51 -2.92 12.48 4.64
C GLY A 51 -2.08 13.47 5.44
N VAL A 52 -2.55 14.70 5.65
CA VAL A 52 -1.81 15.73 6.41
C VAL A 52 -2.34 15.88 7.83
N CYS A 53 -3.65 15.98 8.03
CA CYS A 53 -4.24 16.22 9.36
C CYS A 53 -5.06 15.04 9.90
N GLY A 54 -5.26 13.97 9.11
CA GLY A 54 -6.06 12.80 9.52
C GLY A 54 -7.58 13.01 9.45
N HIS A 55 -8.07 14.17 9.00
CA HIS A 55 -9.51 14.43 8.89
C HIS A 55 -10.20 13.45 7.93
N GLN A 56 -11.36 12.93 8.33
CA GLN A 56 -12.19 12.04 7.53
C GLN A 56 -12.83 12.83 6.36
N LEU A 57 -12.64 12.38 5.11
CA LEU A 57 -13.19 13.03 3.89
C LEU A 57 -14.26 12.18 3.19
N SER A 58 -14.33 10.90 3.59
CA SER A 58 -15.20 9.85 3.06
C SER A 58 -16.66 10.02 3.41
#